data_AF-A0A429PTW2-F1
#
_entry.id   AF-A0A429PTW2-F1
#
_cell.length_a   1.000
_cell.length_b   1.000
_cell.length_c   1.000
_cell.angle_alpha   90.00
_cell.angle_beta   90.00
_cell.angle_gamma   90.00
#
_symmetry.space_group_name_H-M   'P 1'
#
loop_
_entity.id
_entity.type
_entity.pdbx_description
1 polymer ?
#
loop_
_entity_poly.entity_id
_entity_poly.type
_entity_poly.pdbx_seq_one_letter_code
_entity_poly.pdbx_strand_id
1 'polypeptide(L)'
;MSIAPYKLDARHQPGLARVEAIADNCSGIVIRELGEGVGHVDIHVTNRRYFAAAVIAAEQQAIGTTGRPVLSEGYDNWSFTTVSARGAVMVIDVESCRTNREIDRTLIHEFVHAAQFRRPGVRDSVLAGLHNNYGLHRLSRWEAKRLNRQVAAHEREARSLERYARKLP
;
A
#
# COMPACT_ATOMS: atom_id res chain seq x y z
N MET A 1 -14.30 3.44 1.23
CA MET A 1 -12.98 3.91 0.79
C MET A 1 -12.90 5.40 1.05
N SER A 2 -11.74 5.94 1.39
CA SER A 2 -11.48 7.38 1.42
C SER A 2 -10.25 7.69 0.57
N ILE A 3 -10.23 8.87 -0.07
CA ILE A 3 -9.10 9.34 -0.87
C ILE A 3 -8.84 10.77 -0.43
N ALA A 4 -7.59 11.09 -0.10
CA ALA A 4 -7.21 12.42 0.34
C ALA A 4 -5.79 12.78 -0.11
N PRO A 5 -5.54 14.05 -0.45
CA PRO A 5 -4.18 14.52 -0.65
C PRO A 5 -3.41 14.53 0.68
N TYR A 6 -2.17 14.06 0.64
CA TYR A 6 -1.20 14.21 1.73
C TYR A 6 -0.09 15.16 1.29
N LYS A 7 -0.13 16.40 1.80
CA LYS A 7 0.84 17.46 1.47
C LYS A 7 1.11 17.59 -0.03
N LEU A 8 0.05 17.48 -0.83
CA LEU A 8 0.10 17.52 -2.28
C LEU A 8 -0.10 18.96 -2.78
N ASP A 9 0.79 19.44 -3.64
CA ASP A 9 0.69 20.76 -4.25
C ASP A 9 -0.22 20.72 -5.51
N ALA A 10 -0.56 21.90 -6.03
CA ALA A 10 -1.53 22.03 -7.13
C ALA A 10 -1.07 21.37 -8.45
N ARG A 11 0.25 21.24 -8.69
CA ARG A 11 0.79 20.66 -9.93
C ARG A 11 0.47 19.16 -10.08
N HIS A 12 0.19 18.45 -9.00
CA HIS A 12 -0.14 17.03 -9.01
C HIS A 12 -1.64 16.73 -8.93
N GLN A 13 -2.50 17.75 -8.99
CA GLN A 13 -3.95 17.58 -9.01
C GLN A 13 -4.45 16.64 -10.13
N PRO A 14 -3.86 16.63 -11.35
CA PRO A 14 -4.25 15.64 -12.35
C PRO A 14 -4.03 14.19 -11.91
N GLY A 15 -2.95 13.91 -11.15
CA GLY A 15 -2.67 12.58 -10.61
C GLY A 15 -3.67 12.17 -9.53
N LEU A 16 -4.01 13.09 -8.62
CA LEU A 16 -5.09 12.88 -7.65
C LEU A 16 -6.43 12.61 -8.33
N ALA A 17 -6.81 13.43 -9.31
CA ALA A 17 -8.04 13.25 -10.06
C ALA A 17 -8.07 11.90 -10.80
N ARG A 18 -6.93 11.43 -11.35
CA ARG A 18 -6.86 10.09 -11.93
C ARG A 18 -7.12 9.02 -10.88
N VAL A 19 -6.46 9.09 -9.72
CA VAL A 19 -6.68 8.14 -8.60
C VAL A 19 -8.16 8.10 -8.21
N GLU A 20 -8.78 9.26 -7.99
CA GLU A 20 -10.20 9.38 -7.64
C GLU A 20 -11.12 8.75 -8.70
N ALA A 21 -10.82 8.97 -9.99
CA ALA A 21 -11.64 8.47 -11.09
C ALA A 21 -11.63 6.93 -11.22
N ILE A 22 -10.56 6.26 -10.79
CA ILE A 22 -10.40 4.82 -11.03
C ILE A 22 -10.43 3.93 -9.79
N ALA A 23 -10.33 4.50 -8.58
CA ALA A 23 -10.14 3.70 -7.36
C ALA A 23 -11.24 2.65 -7.14
N ASP A 24 -12.51 3.01 -7.36
CA ASP A 24 -13.63 2.08 -7.25
C ASP A 24 -13.58 0.97 -8.32
N ASN A 25 -13.17 1.31 -9.54
CA ASN A 25 -13.00 0.34 -10.62
C ASN A 25 -11.85 -0.64 -10.31
N CYS A 26 -10.72 -0.15 -9.79
CA CYS A 26 -9.60 -0.98 -9.36
C CYS A 26 -10.02 -1.95 -8.26
N SER A 27 -10.71 -1.44 -7.22
CA SER A 27 -11.26 -2.27 -6.15
C SER A 27 -12.21 -3.34 -6.70
N GLY A 28 -13.16 -2.96 -7.57
CA GLY A 28 -14.11 -3.91 -8.18
C GLY A 28 -13.43 -4.99 -9.03
N ILE A 29 -12.37 -4.64 -9.77
CA ILE A 29 -11.53 -5.60 -10.50
C ILE A 29 -10.88 -6.57 -9.51
N VAL A 30 -10.18 -6.07 -8.49
CA VAL A 30 -9.47 -6.94 -7.53
C VAL A 30 -10.44 -7.88 -6.81
N ILE A 31 -11.59 -7.38 -6.37
CA ILE A 31 -12.62 -8.19 -5.72
C ILE A 31 -13.08 -9.33 -6.62
N ARG A 32 -13.33 -9.04 -7.91
CA ARG A 32 -13.78 -10.04 -8.87
C ARG A 32 -12.71 -11.08 -9.19
N GLU A 33 -11.45 -10.65 -9.33
CA GLU A 33 -10.37 -11.54 -9.77
C GLU A 33 -9.78 -12.38 -8.63
N LEU A 34 -9.80 -11.89 -7.39
CA LEU A 34 -9.36 -12.65 -6.20
C LEU A 34 -10.51 -13.40 -5.50
N GLY A 35 -11.76 -12.98 -5.70
CA GLY A 35 -12.90 -13.50 -4.93
C GLY A 35 -12.90 -13.03 -3.47
N GLU A 36 -12.11 -12.01 -3.13
CA GLU A 36 -11.89 -11.50 -1.78
C GLU A 36 -12.23 -10.01 -1.73
N GLY A 37 -12.95 -9.56 -0.71
CA GLY A 37 -13.24 -8.13 -0.53
C GLY A 37 -11.99 -7.35 -0.09
N VAL A 38 -11.79 -6.10 -0.53
CA VAL A 38 -10.65 -5.27 -0.09
C VAL A 38 -10.80 -4.62 1.29
N GLY A 39 -12.02 -4.59 1.85
CA GLY A 39 -12.30 -3.93 3.13
C GLY A 39 -12.29 -2.41 3.05
N HIS A 40 -12.10 -1.74 4.20
CA HIS A 40 -11.91 -0.29 4.21
C HIS A 40 -10.49 0.07 3.78
N VAL A 41 -10.38 1.01 2.85
CA VAL A 41 -9.11 1.51 2.31
C VAL A 41 -9.11 3.02 2.40
N ASP A 42 -8.06 3.57 3.01
CA ASP A 42 -7.73 4.99 2.98
C ASP A 42 -6.56 5.20 2.00
N ILE A 43 -6.71 6.08 1.00
CA ILE A 43 -5.68 6.36 -0.02
C ILE A 43 -5.14 7.76 0.20
N HIS A 44 -3.86 7.84 0.55
CA HIS A 44 -3.10 9.07 0.65
C HIS A 44 -2.34 9.31 -0.65
N VAL A 45 -2.77 10.33 -1.40
CA VAL A 45 -2.08 10.74 -2.65
C VAL A 45 -1.07 11.82 -2.32
N THR A 46 0.19 11.57 -2.68
CA THR A 46 1.32 12.44 -2.33
C THR A 46 2.31 12.56 -3.49
N ASN A 47 3.44 13.22 -3.25
CA ASN A 47 4.53 13.36 -4.22
C ASN A 47 5.83 12.79 -3.65
N ARG A 48 6.89 12.75 -4.45
CA ARG A 48 8.15 12.10 -4.09
C ARG A 48 8.76 12.68 -2.83
N ARG A 49 8.61 14.00 -2.64
CA ARG A 49 9.14 14.72 -1.48
C ARG A 49 8.50 14.27 -0.17
N TYR A 50 7.21 13.95 -0.15
CA TYR A 50 6.47 13.63 1.07
C TYR A 50 6.11 12.15 1.23
N PHE A 51 6.42 11.32 0.23
CA PHE A 51 6.12 9.89 0.23
C PHE A 51 6.59 9.16 1.50
N ALA A 52 7.88 9.21 1.82
CA ALA A 52 8.42 8.52 3.00
C ALA A 52 7.77 9.00 4.31
N ALA A 53 7.47 10.29 4.42
CA ALA A 53 6.80 10.85 5.60
C ALA A 53 5.35 10.37 5.72
N ALA A 54 4.64 10.22 4.60
CA ALA A 54 3.28 9.68 4.57
C ALA A 54 3.27 8.19 4.96
N VAL A 55 4.23 7.41 4.47
CA VAL A 55 4.37 6.00 4.84
C VAL A 55 4.66 5.84 6.32
N ILE A 56 5.68 6.55 6.84
CA ILE A 56 6.04 6.50 8.27
C ILE A 56 4.83 6.89 9.14
N ALA A 57 4.08 7.93 8.77
CA ALA A 57 2.90 8.34 9.52
C ALA A 57 1.81 7.24 9.54
N ALA A 58 1.59 6.54 8.43
CA ALA A 58 0.64 5.44 8.34
C ALA A 58 1.07 4.24 9.20
N GLU A 59 2.35 3.86 9.14
CA GLU A 59 2.91 2.78 9.96
C GLU A 59 2.86 3.12 11.46
N GLN A 60 3.28 4.32 11.84
CA GLN A 60 3.23 4.82 13.22
C GLN A 60 1.82 4.73 13.81
N GLN A 61 0.80 5.09 13.03
CA GLN A 61 -0.59 4.94 13.43
C GLN A 61 -0.99 3.46 13.58
N ALA A 62 -0.51 2.59 12.70
CA ALA A 62 -0.83 1.17 12.71
C ALA A 62 -0.32 0.43 13.95
N ILE A 63 0.89 0.75 14.40
CA ILE A 63 1.56 0.12 15.54
C ILE A 63 1.55 0.98 16.82
N GLY A 64 0.89 2.14 16.80
CA GLY A 64 0.70 2.99 17.98
C GLY A 64 1.99 3.57 18.54
N THR A 65 2.91 4.02 17.68
CA THR A 65 4.21 4.60 18.08
C THR A 65 4.47 5.96 17.43
N THR A 66 5.35 6.76 18.03
CA THR A 66 5.92 7.98 17.42
C THR A 66 7.41 7.81 17.09
N GLY A 67 7.98 6.65 17.39
CA GLY A 67 9.37 6.31 17.10
C GLY A 67 9.65 6.28 15.59
N ARG A 68 10.90 6.46 15.20
CA ARG A 68 11.33 6.29 13.80
C ARG A 68 11.67 4.82 13.54
N PRO A 69 11.50 4.35 12.29
CA PRO A 69 11.95 3.01 11.93
C PRO A 69 13.47 2.89 12.13
N VAL A 70 13.91 1.77 12.70
CA VAL A 70 15.34 1.40 12.81
C VAL A 70 15.81 0.65 11.56
N LEU A 71 14.88 0.08 10.79
CA LEU A 71 15.10 -0.51 9.47
C LEU A 71 14.20 0.21 8.46
N SER A 72 14.80 0.89 7.48
CA SER A 72 14.07 1.49 6.36
C SER A 72 14.15 0.57 5.14
N GLU A 73 13.27 -0.44 5.09
CA GLU A 73 13.10 -1.25 3.87
C GLU A 73 11.86 -0.76 3.12
N GLY A 74 11.98 -0.53 1.80
CA GLY A 74 10.82 -0.35 0.91
C GLY A 74 10.39 1.09 0.58
N TYR A 75 11.06 2.14 1.07
CA TYR A 75 10.71 3.54 0.72
C TYR A 75 11.23 4.00 -0.66
N ASP A 76 11.96 3.15 -1.37
CA ASP A 76 12.41 3.39 -2.74
C ASP A 76 11.34 3.10 -3.80
N ASN A 77 10.20 2.54 -3.38
CA ASN A 77 9.03 2.39 -4.24
C ASN A 77 8.24 3.70 -4.34
N TRP A 78 7.35 3.78 -5.34
CA TRP A 78 6.49 4.93 -5.60
C TRP A 78 5.05 4.72 -5.11
N SER A 79 4.83 3.60 -4.41
CA SER A 79 3.61 3.24 -3.74
C SER A 79 3.90 2.33 -2.56
N PHE A 80 2.99 2.31 -1.60
CA PHE A 80 3.10 1.47 -0.42
C PHE A 80 1.73 1.23 0.18
N THR A 81 1.47 0.00 0.62
CA THR A 81 0.25 -0.36 1.34
C THR A 81 0.59 -0.96 2.69
N THR A 82 -0.03 -0.44 3.75
CA THR A 82 0.12 -0.95 5.11
C THR A 82 -1.23 -1.09 5.80
N VAL A 83 -1.23 -1.79 6.92
CA VAL A 83 -2.45 -2.02 7.70
C VAL A 83 -2.84 -0.76 8.48
N SER A 84 -4.13 -0.56 8.70
CA SER A 84 -4.68 0.51 9.54
C SER A 84 -5.69 -0.06 10.53
N ALA A 85 -6.13 0.72 11.52
CA ALA A 85 -7.15 0.26 12.47
C ALA A 85 -8.48 -0.16 11.79
N ARG A 86 -8.81 0.45 10.64
CA ARG A 86 -10.06 0.19 9.91
C ARG A 86 -9.90 -0.80 8.76
N GLY A 87 -8.69 -1.02 8.27
CA GLY A 87 -8.40 -1.90 7.14
C GLY A 87 -6.98 -1.68 6.63
N ALA A 88 -6.84 -1.01 5.50
CA ALA A 88 -5.56 -0.68 4.88
C ALA A 88 -5.42 0.83 4.63
N VAL A 89 -4.18 1.31 4.60
CA VAL A 89 -3.79 2.64 4.11
C VAL A 89 -2.84 2.43 2.93
N MET A 90 -3.14 3.10 1.81
CA MET A 90 -2.29 3.17 0.63
C MET A 90 -1.65 4.55 0.55
N VAL A 91 -0.38 4.61 0.21
CA VAL A 91 0.34 5.85 -0.08
C VAL A 91 0.78 5.79 -1.54
N ILE A 92 0.40 6.77 -2.34
CA ILE A 92 0.68 6.81 -3.78
C ILE A 92 1.48 8.06 -4.11
N ASP A 93 2.71 7.90 -4.60
CA ASP A 93 3.52 8.98 -5.14
C ASP A 93 3.18 9.21 -6.62
N VAL A 94 2.31 10.18 -6.89
CA VAL A 94 1.89 10.50 -8.26
C VAL A 94 2.92 11.31 -9.04
N GLU A 95 3.95 11.87 -8.40
CA GLU A 95 5.05 12.55 -9.10
C GLU A 95 5.94 11.53 -9.82
N SER A 96 6.14 10.37 -9.18
CA SER A 96 6.96 9.31 -9.76
C SER A 96 6.22 8.45 -10.78
N CYS A 97 4.87 8.40 -10.73
CA CYS A 97 4.07 7.86 -11.83
C CYS A 97 4.03 8.85 -13.01
N ARG A 98 4.84 8.60 -14.05
CA ARG A 98 4.99 9.48 -15.21
C ARG A 98 3.78 9.47 -16.14
N THR A 99 2.93 8.45 -16.04
CA THR A 99 1.74 8.30 -16.89
C THR A 99 0.53 7.81 -16.11
N ASN A 100 -0.68 8.12 -16.60
CA ASN A 100 -1.92 7.57 -16.03
C ASN A 100 -1.91 6.03 -16.00
N ARG A 101 -1.32 5.38 -17.01
CA ARG A 101 -1.20 3.93 -17.06
C ARG A 101 -0.33 3.36 -15.93
N GLU A 102 0.65 4.11 -15.45
CA GLU A 102 1.44 3.70 -14.28
C GLU A 102 0.62 3.85 -13.00
N ILE A 103 -0.12 4.95 -12.83
CA ILE A 103 -1.08 5.13 -11.72
C ILE A 103 -2.08 3.97 -11.67
N ASP A 104 -2.64 3.60 -12.82
CA ASP A 104 -3.60 2.51 -12.99
C ASP A 104 -3.04 1.17 -12.51
N ARG A 105 -1.82 0.82 -12.95
CA ARG A 105 -1.14 -0.42 -12.56
C ARG A 105 -0.81 -0.42 -11.08
N THR A 106 -0.29 0.69 -10.59
CA THR A 106 0.06 0.89 -9.18
C THR A 106 -1.17 0.73 -8.29
N LEU A 107 -2.29 1.35 -8.62
CA LEU A 107 -3.50 1.21 -7.81
C LEU A 107 -4.01 -0.23 -7.76
N ILE A 108 -4.04 -0.95 -8.90
CA ILE A 108 -4.41 -2.37 -8.87
C ILE A 108 -3.46 -3.17 -7.98
N HIS A 109 -2.15 -2.92 -8.08
CA HIS A 109 -1.14 -3.56 -7.24
C HIS A 109 -1.43 -3.36 -5.75
N GLU A 110 -1.62 -2.10 -5.34
CA GLU A 110 -1.91 -1.76 -3.94
C GLU A 110 -3.26 -2.33 -3.46
N PHE A 111 -4.30 -2.35 -4.30
CA PHE A 111 -5.57 -2.99 -3.94
C PHE A 111 -5.45 -4.50 -3.71
N VAL A 112 -4.53 -5.18 -4.39
CA VAL A 112 -4.23 -6.59 -4.10
C VAL A 112 -3.65 -6.73 -2.69
N HIS A 113 -2.74 -5.85 -2.27
CA HIS A 113 -2.24 -5.87 -0.89
C HIS A 113 -3.34 -5.60 0.14
N ALA A 114 -4.24 -4.66 -0.12
CA ALA A 114 -5.38 -4.41 0.75
C ALA A 114 -6.30 -5.65 0.89
N ALA A 115 -6.58 -6.37 -0.19
CA ALA A 115 -7.30 -7.64 -0.13
C ALA A 115 -6.53 -8.71 0.66
N GLN A 116 -5.23 -8.87 0.38
CA GLN A 116 -4.36 -9.83 1.07
C GLN A 116 -4.34 -9.61 2.58
N PHE A 117 -4.37 -8.37 3.06
CA PHE A 117 -4.40 -8.07 4.51
C PHE A 117 -5.62 -8.62 5.24
N ARG A 118 -6.67 -9.01 4.52
CA ARG A 118 -7.85 -9.66 5.10
C ARG A 118 -7.75 -11.18 5.18
N ARG A 119 -6.74 -11.78 4.55
CA ARG A 119 -6.50 -13.21 4.66
C ARG A 119 -6.03 -13.56 6.08
N PRO A 120 -6.42 -14.73 6.61
CA PRO A 120 -6.04 -15.16 7.95
C PRO A 120 -4.53 -15.05 8.19
N GLY A 121 -4.13 -14.37 9.27
CA GLY A 121 -2.74 -14.22 9.70
C GLY A 121 -1.89 -13.23 8.89
N VAL A 122 -2.36 -12.69 7.76
CA VAL A 122 -1.55 -11.73 6.97
C VAL A 122 -1.39 -10.42 7.72
N ARG A 123 -2.47 -9.87 8.28
CA ARG A 123 -2.42 -8.63 9.08
C ARG A 123 -1.43 -8.76 10.24
N ASP A 124 -1.47 -9.87 10.97
CA ASP A 124 -0.59 -10.11 12.11
C ASP A 124 0.88 -10.22 11.66
N SER A 125 1.14 -10.90 10.53
CA SER A 125 2.46 -10.92 9.91
C SER A 125 2.97 -9.53 9.56
N VAL A 126 2.13 -8.66 9.00
CA VAL A 126 2.50 -7.28 8.66
C VAL A 126 2.80 -6.47 9.93
N LEU A 127 1.94 -6.55 10.94
CA LEU A 127 2.17 -5.88 12.22
C LEU A 127 3.46 -6.36 12.91
N ALA A 128 3.74 -7.66 12.86
CA ALA A 128 4.99 -8.22 13.39
C ALA A 128 6.22 -7.70 12.62
N GLY A 129 6.11 -7.57 11.29
CA GLY A 129 7.12 -6.92 10.46
C GLY A 129 7.35 -5.45 10.84
N LEU A 130 6.27 -4.69 11.02
CA LEU A 130 6.35 -3.30 11.46
C LEU A 130 6.98 -3.18 12.85
N HIS A 131 6.55 -3.98 13.83
CA HIS A 131 7.17 -3.99 15.16
C HIS A 131 8.67 -4.29 15.11
N ASN A 132 9.10 -5.18 14.22
CA ASN A 132 10.52 -5.45 13.99
C ASN A 132 11.25 -4.26 13.37
N ASN A 133 10.66 -3.64 12.34
CA ASN A 133 11.26 -2.50 11.64
C ASN A 133 11.38 -1.25 12.52
N TYR A 134 10.53 -1.13 13.54
CA TYR A 134 10.58 -0.05 14.55
C TYR A 134 11.33 -0.45 15.82
N GLY A 135 11.90 -1.66 15.89
CA GLY A 135 12.69 -2.13 17.03
C GLY A 135 11.85 -2.39 18.30
N LEU A 136 10.53 -2.48 18.17
CA LEU A 136 9.61 -2.77 19.28
C LEU A 136 9.63 -4.27 19.64
N HIS A 137 9.65 -5.13 18.63
CA HIS A 137 9.75 -6.58 18.81
C HIS A 137 10.65 -7.20 17.75
N ARG A 138 11.76 -7.80 18.17
CA ARG A 138 12.71 -8.42 17.25
C ARG A 138 12.20 -9.77 16.77
N LEU A 139 12.15 -9.97 15.45
CA LEU A 139 11.89 -11.29 14.87
C LEU A 139 13.13 -12.18 14.95
N SER A 140 12.93 -13.47 15.19
CA SER A 140 13.98 -14.46 14.97
C SER A 140 14.33 -14.56 13.49
N ARG A 141 15.51 -15.10 13.17
CA ARG A 141 15.96 -15.29 11.79
C ARG A 141 14.98 -16.15 10.97
N TRP A 142 14.35 -17.13 11.61
CA TRP A 142 13.38 -18.03 10.96
C TRP A 142 12.06 -17.33 10.68
N GLU A 143 11.58 -16.51 11.61
CA GLU A 143 10.36 -15.71 11.42
C GLU A 143 10.55 -14.65 10.33
N ALA A 144 11.68 -13.94 10.33
CA ALA A 144 12.03 -13.00 9.26
C ALA A 144 12.09 -13.69 7.89
N LYS A 145 12.70 -14.87 7.80
CA LYS A 145 12.74 -15.66 6.56
C LYS A 145 11.35 -16.09 6.10
N ARG A 146 10.47 -16.48 7.03
CA ARG A 146 9.08 -16.85 6.73
C ARG A 146 8.28 -15.65 6.23
N LEU A 147 8.42 -14.50 6.90
CA LEU A 147 7.79 -13.24 6.51
C LEU A 147 8.23 -12.83 5.10
N ASN A 148 9.53 -12.84 4.81
CA ASN A 148 10.05 -12.46 3.49
C ASN A 148 9.55 -13.39 2.37
N ARG A 149 9.39 -14.69 2.65
CA ARG A 149 8.79 -15.62 1.68
C ARG A 149 7.31 -15.33 1.43
N GLN A 150 6.58 -14.98 2.47
CA GLN A 150 5.16 -14.59 2.37
C GLN A 150 5.03 -13.29 1.56
N VAL A 151 5.80 -12.25 1.89
CA VAL A 151 5.85 -11.00 1.14
C VAL A 151 6.18 -11.27 -0.33
N ALA A 152 7.23 -12.06 -0.62
CA ALA A 152 7.57 -12.38 -2.01
C ALA A 152 6.46 -13.12 -2.77
N ALA A 153 5.64 -13.94 -2.10
CA ALA A 153 4.47 -14.57 -2.72
C ALA A 153 3.36 -13.56 -3.00
N HIS A 154 3.09 -12.67 -2.05
CA HIS A 154 2.11 -11.59 -2.18
C HIS A 154 2.46 -10.62 -3.31
N GLU A 155 3.74 -10.24 -3.43
CA GLU A 155 4.27 -9.40 -4.51
C GLU A 155 4.07 -10.03 -5.90
N ARG A 156 4.29 -11.35 -6.03
CA ARG A 156 4.05 -12.05 -7.30
C ARG A 156 2.58 -12.04 -7.69
N GLU A 157 1.68 -12.22 -6.73
CA GLU A 157 0.24 -12.16 -6.97
C GLU A 157 -0.18 -10.74 -7.41
N ALA A 158 0.25 -9.71 -6.68
CA ALA A 158 -0.02 -8.30 -7.00
C ALA A 158 0.46 -7.94 -8.42
N ARG A 159 1.72 -8.27 -8.74
CA ARG A 159 2.29 -8.07 -10.10
C ARG A 159 1.51 -8.79 -11.18
N SER A 160 1.00 -9.99 -10.89
CA SER A 160 0.24 -10.74 -11.89
C SER A 160 -1.08 -10.02 -12.25
N LEU A 161 -1.72 -9.35 -11.30
CA LEU A 161 -3.00 -8.66 -11.49
C LEU A 161 -2.85 -7.28 -12.16
N GLU A 162 -1.66 -6.68 -12.17
CA GLU A 162 -1.40 -5.39 -12.86
C GLU A 162 -1.85 -5.39 -14.33
N ARG A 163 -1.87 -6.56 -14.99
CA ARG A 163 -2.36 -6.72 -16.36
C ARG A 163 -3.80 -6.22 -16.56
N TYR A 164 -4.59 -6.15 -15.50
CA TYR A 164 -5.97 -5.68 -15.53
C TYR A 164 -6.10 -4.15 -15.56
N ALA A 165 -5.01 -3.40 -15.44
CA ALA A 165 -5.01 -1.95 -15.60
C ALA A 165 -5.57 -1.52 -16.96
N ARG A 166 -5.39 -2.36 -18.00
CA ARG A 166 -5.96 -2.15 -19.34
C ARG A 166 -7.50 -2.18 -19.41
N LYS A 167 -8.18 -2.61 -18.34
CA LYS A 167 -9.65 -2.67 -18.25
C LYS A 167 -10.25 -1.41 -17.60
N LEU A 168 -9.41 -0.47 -17.14
CA LEU A 168 -9.87 0.78 -16.52
C LEU A 168 -10.28 1.80 -17.59
N PRO A 169 -11.23 2.70 -17.27
CA PRO A 169 -11.70 3.74 -18.18
C PRO A 169 -10.64 4.82 -18.45
#